data_AF-A2RKZ5-F1
#
_entry.id   AF-A2RKZ5-F1
#
_cell.length_a   1.000
_cell.length_b   1.000
_cell.length_c   1.000
_cell.angle_alpha   90.00
_cell.angle_beta   90.00
_cell.angle_gamma   90.00
#
_symmetry.space_group_name_H-M   'P 1'
#
loop_
_entity.id
_entity.type
_entity.pdbx_description
1 polymer ?
#
loop_
_entity_poly.entity_id
_entity_poly.type
_entity_poly.pdbx_seq_one_letter_code
_entity_poly.pdbx_strand_id
1 'polypeptide(L)'
;MKNKQNLKRPIQKIIRFSKEENDYLKDKIERSPFNNFQNYTRILLLTGEVKIVDYTGLQKLNGEVNRIGNNINQIAKLAHQFKEISGEDINDLSQQLSEIQVMISERFKEELKQERLI
;
A
#
# COMPACT_ATOMS: atom_id res chain seq x y z
N MET A 1 -49.45 11.09 -9.02
CA MET A 1 -49.76 10.55 -7.67
C MET A 1 -48.49 9.96 -7.08
N LYS A 2 -47.89 10.60 -6.05
CA LYS A 2 -46.74 10.02 -5.35
C LYS A 2 -47.27 8.97 -4.39
N ASN A 3 -47.22 7.70 -4.78
CA ASN A 3 -47.42 6.58 -3.87
C ASN A 3 -46.30 6.62 -2.82
N LYS A 4 -46.56 7.29 -1.68
CA LYS A 4 -45.65 7.30 -0.54
C LYS A 4 -45.81 5.94 0.15
N GLN A 5 -45.23 4.90 -0.44
CA GLN A 5 -45.17 3.58 0.18
C GLN A 5 -44.41 3.72 1.50
N ASN A 6 -45.06 3.40 2.63
CA ASN A 6 -44.45 3.37 3.95
C ASN A 6 -43.55 2.13 4.09
N LEU A 7 -42.46 2.11 3.34
CA LEU A 7 -41.47 1.05 3.38
C LEU A 7 -40.60 1.21 4.63
N LYS A 8 -40.24 0.10 5.26
CA LYS A 8 -39.23 0.07 6.34
C LYS A 8 -37.90 0.71 5.94
N ARG A 9 -37.60 0.78 4.65
CA ARG A 9 -36.38 1.34 4.07
C ARG A 9 -36.74 2.29 2.92
N PRO A 10 -37.06 3.56 3.19
CA PRO A 10 -37.60 4.49 2.19
C PRO A 10 -36.52 5.19 1.34
N ILE A 11 -35.24 5.15 1.75
CA ILE A 11 -34.15 5.83 1.06
C ILE A 11 -33.61 4.94 -0.06
N GLN A 12 -33.64 5.44 -1.29
CA GLN A 12 -33.06 4.78 -2.46
C GLN A 12 -31.67 5.35 -2.78
N LYS A 13 -30.73 4.46 -3.12
CA LYS A 13 -29.42 4.80 -3.69
C LYS A 13 -29.31 4.07 -5.03
N ILE A 14 -28.89 4.78 -6.08
CA ILE A 14 -28.71 4.20 -7.42
C ILE A 14 -27.23 3.91 -7.61
N ILE A 15 -26.92 2.68 -7.99
CA ILE A 15 -25.58 2.23 -8.37
C ILE A 15 -25.66 1.78 -9.83
N ARG A 16 -24.68 2.19 -10.64
CA ARG A 16 -24.57 1.79 -12.04
C ARG A 16 -23.40 0.83 -12.18
N PHE A 17 -23.57 -0.16 -13.05
CA PHE A 17 -22.57 -1.19 -13.35
C PHE A 17 -22.41 -1.30 -14.86
N SER A 18 -21.20 -1.65 -15.31
CA SER A 18 -21.00 -2.21 -16.64
C SER A 18 -21.69 -3.58 -16.74
N LYS A 19 -21.77 -4.14 -17.96
CA LYS A 19 -22.33 -5.48 -18.17
C LYS A 19 -21.51 -6.52 -17.42
N GLU A 20 -20.19 -6.43 -17.52
CA GLU A 20 -19.22 -7.35 -16.92
C GLU A 20 -19.30 -7.30 -15.39
N GLU A 21 -19.36 -6.09 -14.81
CA GLU A 21 -19.51 -5.90 -13.37
C GLU A 21 -20.82 -6.49 -12.84
N ASN A 22 -21.91 -6.30 -13.58
CA ASN A 22 -23.22 -6.83 -13.21
C ASN A 22 -23.29 -8.36 -13.30
N ASP A 23 -22.69 -8.96 -14.33
CA ASP A 23 -22.65 -10.42 -14.49
C ASP A 23 -21.77 -11.06 -13.40
N TYR A 24 -20.63 -10.44 -13.08
CA TYR A 24 -19.81 -10.85 -11.94
C TYR A 24 -20.56 -10.73 -10.60
N LEU A 25 -21.31 -9.64 -10.40
CA LEU A 25 -22.09 -9.45 -9.19
C LEU A 25 -23.21 -10.49 -9.05
N LYS A 26 -23.87 -10.88 -10.14
CA LYS A 26 -24.88 -11.94 -10.13
C LYS A 26 -24.30 -13.27 -9.68
N ASP A 27 -23.18 -13.69 -10.26
CA ASP A 27 -22.48 -14.92 -9.87
C ASP A 27 -22.10 -14.89 -8.37
N LYS A 28 -21.63 -13.75 -7.85
CA LYS A 28 -21.39 -13.58 -6.41
C LYS A 28 -22.65 -13.72 -5.56
N ILE A 29 -23.77 -13.14 -5.99
CA ILE A 29 -25.04 -13.25 -5.26
C ILE A 29 -25.51 -14.71 -5.25
N GLU A 30 -25.47 -15.39 -6.39
CA GLU A 30 -25.87 -16.80 -6.51
C GLU A 30 -25.05 -17.73 -5.61
N ARG A 31 -23.75 -17.46 -5.45
CA ARG A 31 -22.86 -18.23 -4.56
C ARG A 31 -22.98 -17.84 -3.09
N SER A 32 -23.71 -16.78 -2.78
CA SER A 32 -23.90 -16.29 -1.42
C SER A 32 -25.14 -16.89 -0.76
N PRO A 33 -25.27 -16.85 0.58
CA PRO A 33 -26.53 -17.20 1.23
C PRO A 33 -27.66 -16.19 0.97
N PHE A 34 -27.41 -15.12 0.21
CA PHE A 34 -28.38 -14.08 -0.11
C PHE A 34 -28.93 -14.29 -1.53
N ASN A 35 -30.25 -14.37 -1.66
CA ASN A 35 -30.91 -14.67 -2.94
C ASN A 35 -31.33 -13.43 -3.75
N ASN A 36 -30.97 -12.22 -3.32
CA ASN A 36 -31.33 -11.00 -4.03
C ASN A 36 -30.32 -9.86 -3.82
N PHE A 37 -30.23 -9.00 -4.83
CA PHE A 37 -29.32 -7.86 -4.87
C PHE A 37 -29.50 -6.92 -3.68
N GLN A 38 -30.73 -6.60 -3.29
CA GLN A 38 -31.01 -5.65 -2.21
C GLN A 38 -30.43 -6.10 -0.87
N ASN A 39 -30.61 -7.37 -0.49
CA ASN A 39 -30.09 -7.90 0.76
C ASN A 39 -28.57 -8.06 0.71
N TYR A 40 -28.05 -8.63 -0.39
CA TYR A 40 -26.61 -8.84 -0.58
C TYR A 40 -25.84 -7.51 -0.48
N THR A 41 -26.22 -6.52 -1.28
CA THR A 41 -25.53 -5.24 -1.32
C THR A 41 -25.69 -4.46 -0.03
N ARG A 42 -26.88 -4.46 0.58
CA ARG A 42 -27.09 -3.76 1.85
C ARG A 42 -26.24 -4.35 2.97
N ILE A 43 -26.14 -5.67 3.08
CA ILE A 43 -25.30 -6.30 4.10
C ILE A 43 -23.84 -5.97 3.83
N LEU A 44 -23.37 -6.18 2.60
CA LEU A 44 -21.99 -5.85 2.21
C LEU A 44 -21.63 -4.38 2.46
N LEU A 45 -22.53 -3.43 2.19
CA LEU A 45 -22.28 -2.00 2.43
C LEU A 45 -22.30 -1.63 3.93
N LEU A 46 -22.96 -2.42 4.79
CA LEU A 46 -23.05 -2.15 6.22
C LEU A 46 -22.00 -2.91 7.05
N THR A 47 -21.59 -4.10 6.60
CA THR A 47 -20.68 -4.99 7.32
C THR A 47 -19.34 -5.15 6.61
N GLY A 48 -19.22 -4.70 5.36
CA GLY A 48 -17.96 -4.75 4.63
C GLY A 48 -16.93 -3.86 5.30
N GLU A 49 -15.72 -4.37 5.43
CA GLU A 49 -14.59 -3.59 5.91
C GLU A 49 -13.95 -2.82 4.76
N VAL A 50 -13.68 -1.53 4.98
CA VAL A 50 -12.83 -0.76 4.08
C VAL A 50 -11.40 -0.92 4.58
N LYS A 51 -10.61 -1.75 3.89
CA LYS A 51 -9.18 -1.87 4.16
C LYS A 51 -8.47 -0.63 3.64
N ILE A 52 -8.04 0.22 4.57
CA ILE A 52 -7.12 1.32 4.29
C ILE A 52 -5.73 0.77 4.52
N VAL A 53 -4.95 0.63 3.44
CA VAL A 53 -3.54 0.23 3.56
C VAL A 53 -2.72 1.51 3.61
N ASP A 54 -2.04 1.73 4.73
CA ASP A 54 -1.10 2.83 4.89
C ASP A 54 0.25 2.46 4.26
N TYR A 55 0.63 3.17 3.20
CA TYR A 55 1.90 2.99 2.51
C TYR A 55 2.97 4.00 2.94
N THR A 56 2.73 4.79 3.98
CA THR A 56 3.65 5.85 4.42
C THR A 56 5.04 5.29 4.78
N GLY A 57 5.10 4.12 5.42
CA GLY A 57 6.37 3.44 5.71
C GLY A 57 7.14 3.06 4.45
N LEU A 58 6.45 2.48 3.46
CA LEU A 58 7.04 2.08 2.18
C LEU A 58 7.55 3.28 1.38
N GLN A 59 6.83 4.42 1.42
CA GLN A 59 7.26 5.66 0.78
C GLN A 59 8.53 6.23 1.43
N LYS A 60 8.62 6.21 2.76
CA LYS A 60 9.83 6.62 3.48
C LYS A 60 11.02 5.74 3.13
N LEU A 61 10.83 4.42 3.09
CA LEU A 61 11.87 3.47 2.70
C LEU A 61 12.38 3.75 1.28
N ASN A 62 11.49 3.97 0.31
CA ASN A 62 11.88 4.35 -1.05
C ASN A 62 12.70 5.65 -1.08
N GLY A 63 12.37 6.62 -0.22
CA GLY A 63 13.15 7.86 -0.07
C GLY A 63 14.58 7.60 0.37
N GLU A 64 14.77 6.76 1.40
CA GLU A 64 16.10 6.39 1.90
C GLU A 64 16.90 5.59 0.85
N VAL A 65 16.26 4.64 0.15
CA VAL A 65 16.91 3.87 -0.93
C VAL A 65 17.36 4.78 -2.08
N ASN A 66 16.53 5.75 -2.49
CA ASN A 66 16.90 6.72 -3.52
C ASN A 66 18.09 7.58 -3.09
N ARG A 67 18.16 7.95 -1.82
CA ARG A 67 19.29 8.70 -1.27
C ARG A 67 20.59 7.88 -1.30
N ILE A 68 20.52 6.59 -0.97
CA ILE A 68 21.65 5.66 -1.10
C ILE A 68 22.10 5.54 -2.54
N GLY A 69 21.17 5.34 -3.48
CA GLY A 69 21.47 5.26 -4.91
C GLY A 69 22.15 6.52 -5.44
N ASN A 70 21.69 7.70 -4.99
CA ASN A 70 22.32 8.98 -5.34
C ASN A 70 23.75 9.09 -4.82
N ASN A 71 24.00 8.69 -3.57
CA ASN A 71 25.35 8.70 -3.00
C ASN A 71 26.26 7.77 -3.81
N ILE A 72 25.86 6.50 -4.03
CA ILE A 72 26.61 5.52 -4.84
C ILE A 72 26.94 6.07 -6.23
N ASN A 73 25.97 6.73 -6.88
CA ASN A 73 26.18 7.31 -8.20
C ASN A 73 27.17 8.49 -8.19
N GLN A 74 27.21 9.29 -7.12
CA GLN A 74 28.21 10.34 -6.96
C GLN A 74 29.61 9.74 -6.83
N ILE A 75 29.76 8.66 -6.06
CA ILE A 75 31.03 7.97 -5.88
C ILE A 75 31.50 7.34 -7.18
N ALA A 76 30.59 6.70 -7.93
CA ALA A 76 30.90 6.16 -9.25
C ALA A 76 31.36 7.25 -10.22
N LYS A 77 30.76 8.45 -10.16
CA LYS A 77 31.19 9.61 -10.95
C LYS A 77 32.55 10.14 -10.53
N LEU A 78 32.82 10.24 -9.22
CA LEU A 78 34.11 10.66 -8.69
C LEU A 78 35.20 9.65 -9.12
N ALA A 79 34.97 8.36 -8.90
CA ALA A 79 35.81 7.27 -9.37
C ALA A 79 36.13 7.36 -10.87
N HIS A 80 35.12 7.61 -11.69
CA HIS A 80 35.28 7.78 -13.13
C HIS A 80 36.06 9.07 -13.51
N GLN A 81 35.91 10.15 -12.73
CA GLN A 81 36.62 11.42 -12.96
C GLN A 81 38.11 11.36 -12.58
N PHE A 82 38.46 10.67 -11.48
CA PHE A 82 39.82 10.72 -10.93
C PHE A 82 40.79 9.69 -11.54
N LYS A 83 40.32 8.69 -12.30
CA LYS A 83 41.11 7.63 -12.97
C LYS A 83 42.06 6.80 -12.06
N GLU A 84 42.27 7.17 -10.80
CA GLU A 84 42.84 6.38 -9.72
C GLU A 84 42.06 6.72 -8.44
N ILE A 85 41.41 5.71 -7.84
CA ILE A 85 40.75 5.81 -6.54
C ILE A 85 41.77 5.39 -5.49
N SER A 86 41.94 6.17 -4.43
CA SER A 86 42.82 5.77 -3.33
C SER A 86 42.16 4.66 -2.50
N GLY A 87 42.95 3.75 -1.92
CA GLY A 87 42.41 2.72 -1.03
C GLY A 87 41.71 3.28 0.22
N GLU A 88 42.06 4.51 0.61
CA GLU A 88 41.40 5.26 1.68
C GLU A 88 39.96 5.63 1.31
N ASP A 89 39.74 6.12 0.09
CA ASP A 89 38.39 6.47 -0.39
C ASP A 89 37.45 5.25 -0.42
N ILE A 90 37.99 4.06 -0.73
CA ILE A 90 37.22 2.81 -0.72
C ILE A 90 36.89 2.36 0.71
N ASN A 91 37.81 2.55 1.65
CA ASN A 91 37.60 2.20 3.05
C ASN A 91 36.57 3.10 3.72
N ASP A 92 36.68 4.42 3.52
CA ASP A 92 35.69 5.38 4.02
C ASP A 92 34.30 5.08 3.45
N LEU A 93 34.25 4.62 2.20
CA LEU A 93 33.00 4.20 1.58
C LEU A 93 32.40 2.94 2.20
N SER A 94 33.24 1.93 2.42
CA SER A 94 32.82 0.70 3.11
C SER A 94 32.29 0.99 4.51
N GLN A 95 32.94 1.90 5.23
CA GLN A 95 32.54 2.33 6.57
C GLN A 95 31.14 2.97 6.56
N GLN A 96 30.91 3.93 5.65
CA GLN A 96 29.61 4.60 5.51
C GLN A 96 28.49 3.62 5.09
N LEU A 97 28.79 2.66 4.22
CA LEU A 97 27.84 1.61 3.84
C LEU A 97 27.48 0.70 5.02
N SER A 98 28.46 0.34 5.86
CA SER A 98 28.24 -0.45 7.06
C SER A 98 27.35 0.28 8.08
N GLU A 99 27.58 1.56 8.31
CA GLU A 99 26.76 2.37 9.22
C GLU A 99 25.31 2.49 8.73
N ILE A 100 25.10 2.65 7.42
CA ILE A 100 23.76 2.66 6.81
C ILE A 100 23.07 1.30 7.00
N GLN A 101 23.77 0.18 6.80
CA GLN A 101 23.20 -1.15 7.00
C GLN A 101 22.73 -1.37 8.44
N VAL A 102 23.50 -0.90 9.44
CA VAL A 102 23.13 -0.98 10.85
C VAL A 102 21.87 -0.15 11.11
N MET A 103 21.86 1.10 10.64
CA MET A 103 20.73 2.02 10.86
C MET A 103 19.42 1.50 10.24
N ILE A 104 19.48 0.92 9.03
CA ILE A 104 18.32 0.29 8.38
C ILE A 104 17.85 -0.92 9.20
N SER A 105 18.78 -1.77 9.61
CA SER A 105 18.46 -2.99 10.37
C SER A 105 17.81 -2.69 11.72
N GLU A 106 18.22 -1.62 12.38
CA GLU A 106 17.65 -1.16 13.64
C GLU A 106 16.23 -0.60 13.45
N ARG A 107 16.03 0.31 12.48
CA ARG A 107 14.69 0.83 12.17
C ARG A 107 13.70 -0.28 11.76
N PHE A 108 14.17 -1.26 10.98
CA PHE A 108 13.33 -2.39 10.58
C PHE A 108 12.88 -3.23 11.78
N LYS A 109 13.76 -3.43 12.78
CA LYS A 109 13.42 -4.11 14.04
C LYS A 109 12.40 -3.31 14.87
N GLU A 110 12.47 -1.98 14.85
CA GLU A 110 11.52 -1.12 15.56
C GLU A 110 10.12 -1.15 14.93
N GLU A 111 10.02 -1.05 13.60
CA GLU A 111 8.73 -1.13 12.90
C GLU A 111 8.08 -2.52 13.06
N LEU A 112 8.85 -3.62 12.99
CA LEU A 112 8.34 -4.97 13.25
C LEU A 112 7.86 -5.18 14.69
N LYS A 113 8.42 -4.45 15.67
CA LYS A 113 7.93 -4.49 17.07
C LYS A 113 6.61 -3.74 17.22
N GLN A 114 6.44 -2.63 16.51
CA GLN A 114 5.20 -1.83 16.51
C GLN A 114 4.03 -2.62 15.89
N GLU A 115 4.26 -3.35 14.79
CA GLU A 115 3.24 -4.22 14.18
C GLU A 115 2.76 -5.37 15.08
N ARG A 116 3.59 -5.87 16.00
CA ARG A 116 3.22 -6.96 16.93
C ARG A 116 2.41 -6.50 18.15
N LEU A 117 2.30 -5.20 18.36
CA LEU A 117 1.57 -4.59 19.49
C LEU A 117 0.15 -4.14 19.10
N ILE A 118 -0.22 -4.31 17.84
CA ILE A 118 -1.56 -4.08 17.27
C ILE A 118 -2.20 -5.44 16.99
#